data_AF-A0A088F4D0-F1
#
_entry.id   AF-A0A088F4D0-F1
#
_cell.length_a   1.000
_cell.length_b   1.000
_cell.length_c   1.000
_cell.angle_alpha   90.00
_cell.angle_beta   90.00
_cell.angle_gamma   90.00
#
_symmetry.space_group_name_H-M   'P 1'
#
loop_
_entity.id
_entity.type
_entity.pdbx_description
1 polymer ?
#
loop_
_entity_poly.entity_id
_entity_poly.type
_entity_poly.pdbx_seq_one_letter_code
_entity_poly.pdbx_strand_id
1 'polypeptide(L)'
;MKENNTYHEGMDAPNLPNSLRVNPFDTPENYFKDLNTSLMSQVKLELPCKEKEAFDIPAGYFDKLQENITSKISSENLKEKVQSDGFTQPHNYFFHLQNDISSKISEDNLKSKVTHDGFDIPPSYFNDFNTQIAANIIEDNLKQIVERDGFEVPKTYFDNLTAKITKSIHVDSTLNLPKEATIRSIKNKTSWSKYAVAASLVATLGIGSYFGIQNKNSLQDQNNLTHVSDQEIINYLAQTGNSDDLLYVAKYIDDADIDMLGTNGVIKNEDIEDYLKYTL
;
A
#
# COMPACT_ATOMS: atom_id res chain seq x y z
N MET A 1 -67.95 -72.83 -38.39
CA MET A 1 -67.23 -74.10 -38.65
C MET A 1 -67.42 -74.98 -37.43
N LYS A 2 -67.98 -76.18 -37.61
CA LYS A 2 -68.12 -77.18 -36.53
C LYS A 2 -66.81 -77.96 -36.48
N GLU A 3 -66.10 -77.90 -35.37
CA GLU A 3 -64.96 -78.78 -35.14
C GLU A 3 -65.49 -80.09 -34.56
N ASN A 4 -65.27 -81.16 -35.30
CA ASN A 4 -65.67 -82.52 -34.94
C ASN A 4 -64.75 -83.02 -33.83
N ASN A 5 -65.30 -83.17 -32.62
CA ASN A 5 -64.59 -83.80 -31.51
C ASN A 5 -64.39 -85.29 -31.79
N THR A 6 -63.16 -85.66 -32.13
CA THR A 6 -62.66 -87.03 -32.16
C THR A 6 -62.33 -87.47 -30.73
N TYR A 7 -63.31 -88.02 -30.00
CA TYR A 7 -63.02 -88.76 -28.77
C TYR A 7 -63.76 -90.09 -28.77
N HIS A 8 -62.95 -91.13 -28.61
CA HIS A 8 -63.30 -92.53 -28.75
C HIS A 8 -64.24 -93.01 -27.64
N GLU A 9 -65.20 -93.82 -28.07
CA GLU A 9 -66.11 -94.67 -27.30
C GLU A 9 -65.27 -95.64 -26.44
N GLY A 10 -65.43 -95.61 -25.11
CA GLY A 10 -64.79 -96.62 -24.23
C GLY A 10 -64.16 -96.17 -22.90
N MET A 11 -64.46 -94.98 -22.39
CA MET A 11 -64.16 -94.64 -20.98
C MET A 11 -65.40 -94.07 -20.31
N ASP A 12 -66.12 -94.94 -19.59
CA ASP A 12 -67.10 -94.56 -18.56
C ASP A 12 -66.37 -93.96 -17.35
N ALA A 13 -65.65 -92.86 -17.54
CA ALA A 13 -65.25 -91.99 -16.44
C ALA A 13 -66.45 -91.11 -16.08
N PRO A 14 -66.72 -90.84 -14.79
CA PRO A 14 -67.85 -90.01 -14.41
C PRO A 14 -67.67 -88.63 -15.07
N ASN A 15 -68.57 -88.30 -16.00
CA ASN A 15 -68.62 -87.00 -16.65
C ASN A 15 -68.52 -85.93 -15.56
N LEU A 16 -67.38 -85.25 -15.47
CA LEU A 16 -67.19 -84.16 -14.52
C LEU A 16 -68.34 -83.17 -14.75
N PRO A 17 -69.07 -82.77 -13.70
CA PRO A 17 -70.16 -81.81 -13.84
C PRO A 17 -69.65 -80.56 -14.55
N ASN A 18 -70.50 -79.94 -15.38
CA ASN A 18 -70.11 -78.77 -16.20
C ASN A 18 -69.43 -77.66 -15.38
N SER A 19 -69.74 -77.56 -14.08
CA SER A 19 -69.10 -76.67 -13.11
C SER A 19 -67.59 -76.86 -12.93
N LEU A 20 -67.04 -78.03 -13.22
CA LEU A 20 -65.61 -78.34 -13.15
C LEU A 20 -64.90 -78.22 -14.51
N ARG A 21 -65.66 -77.88 -15.57
CA ARG A 21 -65.13 -77.66 -16.93
C ARG A 21 -64.96 -76.18 -17.27
N VAL A 22 -65.34 -75.29 -16.36
CA VAL A 22 -65.13 -73.85 -16.44
C VAL A 22 -63.98 -73.45 -15.53
N ASN A 23 -63.12 -72.56 -16.00
CA ASN A 23 -62.00 -72.05 -15.23
C ASN A 23 -62.52 -71.27 -14.00
N PRO A 24 -62.22 -71.68 -12.76
CA PRO A 24 -62.69 -71.00 -11.55
C PRO A 24 -61.91 -69.72 -11.21
N PHE A 25 -60.89 -69.37 -12.00
CA PHE A 25 -60.07 -68.19 -11.77
C PHE A 25 -60.52 -67.02 -12.64
N ASP A 26 -61.02 -65.96 -12.02
CA ASP A 26 -61.27 -64.67 -12.66
C ASP A 26 -60.13 -63.69 -12.37
N THR A 27 -59.70 -62.97 -13.40
CA THR A 27 -58.75 -61.87 -13.25
C THR A 27 -59.50 -60.57 -12.91
N PRO A 28 -59.00 -59.76 -11.96
CA PRO A 28 -59.57 -58.44 -11.67
C PRO A 28 -59.69 -57.55 -12.91
N GLU A 29 -60.66 -56.65 -12.87
CA GLU A 29 -60.86 -55.67 -13.93
C GLU A 29 -59.58 -54.81 -14.10
N ASN A 30 -59.15 -54.62 -15.36
CA ASN A 30 -57.91 -53.92 -15.73
C ASN A 30 -56.57 -54.59 -15.36
N TYR A 31 -56.55 -55.82 -14.82
CA TYR A 31 -55.30 -56.53 -14.44
C TYR A 31 -54.22 -56.47 -15.53
N PHE A 32 -54.56 -56.83 -16.77
CA PHE A 32 -53.60 -56.84 -17.88
C PHE A 32 -53.17 -55.45 -18.36
N LYS A 33 -54.04 -54.45 -18.17
CA LYS A 33 -53.74 -53.05 -18.53
C LYS A 33 -52.73 -52.46 -17.54
N ASP A 34 -52.95 -52.70 -16.25
CA ASP A 34 -52.09 -52.22 -15.17
C ASP A 34 -50.79 -53.02 -15.07
N LEU A 35 -50.83 -54.31 -15.40
CA LEU A 35 -49.63 -55.15 -15.49
C LEU A 35 -48.67 -54.62 -16.55
N ASN A 36 -49.16 -54.18 -17.71
CA ASN A 36 -48.30 -53.62 -18.75
C ASN A 36 -47.64 -52.30 -18.30
N THR A 37 -48.39 -51.41 -17.66
CA THR A 37 -47.84 -50.14 -17.14
C THR A 37 -46.86 -50.38 -16.00
N SER A 38 -47.15 -51.31 -15.10
CA SER A 38 -46.25 -51.71 -14.01
C SER A 38 -44.95 -52.30 -14.54
N LEU A 39 -45.01 -53.24 -15.48
CA LEU A 39 -43.83 -53.83 -16.10
C LEU A 39 -42.99 -52.78 -16.83
N MET A 40 -43.61 -51.86 -17.57
CA MET A 40 -42.89 -50.76 -18.23
C MET A 40 -42.23 -49.81 -17.23
N SER A 41 -42.88 -49.52 -16.09
CA SER A 41 -42.29 -48.71 -15.04
C SER A 41 -41.08 -49.41 -14.39
N GLN A 42 -41.18 -50.71 -14.17
CA GLN A 42 -40.11 -51.51 -13.57
C GLN A 42 -38.92 -51.67 -14.51
N VAL A 43 -39.18 -51.97 -15.79
CA VAL A 43 -38.12 -51.99 -16.83
C VAL A 43 -37.46 -50.62 -16.96
N LYS A 44 -38.19 -49.52 -16.82
CA LYS A 44 -37.63 -48.16 -16.85
C LYS A 44 -36.77 -47.83 -15.64
N LEU A 45 -37.04 -48.44 -14.48
CA LEU A 45 -36.24 -48.33 -13.27
C LEU A 45 -35.01 -49.27 -13.30
N GLU A 46 -35.14 -50.44 -13.92
CA GLU A 46 -34.08 -51.44 -14.06
C GLU A 46 -33.14 -51.20 -15.25
N LEU A 47 -33.61 -50.50 -16.30
CA LEU A 47 -32.74 -49.90 -17.31
C LEU A 47 -31.72 -49.05 -16.55
N PRO A 48 -30.40 -49.35 -16.66
CA PRO A 48 -29.40 -48.63 -15.90
C PRO A 48 -29.63 -47.15 -16.14
N CYS A 49 -30.00 -46.44 -15.08
CA CYS A 49 -30.00 -44.99 -15.07
C CYS A 49 -28.71 -44.57 -15.77
N LYS A 50 -28.89 -43.87 -16.91
CA LYS A 50 -27.88 -43.35 -17.83
C LYS A 50 -26.48 -43.52 -17.27
N GLU A 51 -25.67 -44.35 -17.96
CA GLU A 51 -24.21 -44.44 -17.81
C GLU A 51 -23.72 -43.58 -16.65
N LYS A 52 -23.60 -44.19 -15.46
CA LYS A 52 -23.01 -43.56 -14.27
C LYS A 52 -22.00 -42.58 -14.79
N GLU A 53 -22.21 -41.28 -14.58
CA GLU A 53 -21.28 -40.26 -15.08
C GLU A 53 -19.89 -40.77 -14.74
N ALA A 54 -19.18 -41.24 -15.77
CA ALA A 54 -17.91 -41.87 -15.57
C ALA A 54 -17.08 -40.76 -14.98
N PHE A 55 -16.70 -40.91 -13.70
CA PHE A 55 -16.15 -39.84 -12.89
C PHE A 55 -15.07 -39.13 -13.72
N ASP A 56 -15.41 -37.96 -14.26
CA ASP A 56 -14.66 -37.42 -15.38
C ASP A 56 -13.37 -36.85 -14.79
N ILE A 57 -12.26 -37.51 -15.06
CA ILE A 57 -10.99 -37.17 -14.44
C ILE A 57 -10.49 -35.92 -15.15
N PRO A 58 -10.26 -34.81 -14.42
CA PRO A 58 -9.73 -33.61 -15.03
C PRO A 58 -8.44 -33.89 -15.79
N ALA A 59 -8.31 -33.31 -16.98
CA ALA A 59 -7.11 -33.46 -17.80
C ALA A 59 -5.86 -33.10 -16.98
N GLY A 60 -4.86 -33.99 -16.98
CA GLY A 60 -3.60 -33.82 -16.25
C GLY A 60 -3.67 -34.11 -14.74
N TYR A 61 -4.76 -34.69 -14.22
CA TYR A 61 -4.84 -35.11 -12.83
C TYR A 61 -3.69 -36.04 -12.43
N PHE A 62 -3.43 -37.09 -13.23
CA PHE A 62 -2.36 -38.04 -12.94
C PHE A 62 -0.96 -37.47 -13.14
N ASP A 63 -0.80 -36.55 -14.10
CA ASP A 63 0.49 -35.86 -14.33
C ASP A 63 0.89 -35.02 -13.11
N LYS A 64 -0.09 -34.37 -12.47
CA LYS A 64 0.12 -33.56 -11.26
C LYS A 64 -0.01 -34.35 -9.96
N LEU A 65 -0.50 -35.59 -10.00
CA LEU A 65 -0.78 -36.38 -8.80
C LEU A 65 0.49 -36.62 -7.98
N GLN A 66 1.58 -36.99 -8.64
CA GLN A 66 2.86 -37.22 -7.97
C GLN A 66 3.36 -35.94 -7.28
N GLU A 67 3.33 -34.80 -7.98
CA GLU A 67 3.74 -33.50 -7.44
C GLU A 67 2.84 -33.06 -6.26
N ASN A 68 1.53 -33.27 -6.38
CA ASN A 68 0.57 -32.93 -5.33
C ASN A 68 0.80 -33.79 -4.08
N ILE A 69 1.05 -35.09 -4.24
CA ILE A 69 1.33 -36.00 -3.13
C ILE A 69 2.64 -35.60 -2.43
N THR A 70 3.73 -35.37 -3.18
CA THR A 70 5.01 -34.96 -2.57
C THR A 70 4.91 -33.60 -1.90
N SER A 71 4.19 -32.64 -2.48
CA SER A 71 3.93 -31.33 -1.89
C SER A 71 3.10 -31.45 -0.62
N LYS A 72 2.07 -32.30 -0.61
CA LYS A 72 1.22 -32.54 0.56
C LYS A 72 2.02 -33.16 1.71
N ILE A 73 2.79 -34.21 1.43
CA ILE A 73 3.67 -34.86 2.41
C ILE A 73 4.67 -33.85 2.96
N SER A 74 5.28 -33.03 2.10
CA SER A 74 6.24 -32.00 2.53
C SER A 74 5.58 -30.97 3.44
N SER A 75 4.36 -30.53 3.11
CA SER A 75 3.59 -29.58 3.92
C SER A 75 3.22 -30.14 5.31
N GLU A 76 2.86 -31.41 5.39
CA GLU A 76 2.53 -32.09 6.65
C GLU A 76 3.77 -32.27 7.53
N ASN A 77 4.88 -32.70 6.93
CA ASN A 77 6.18 -32.79 7.62
C ASN A 77 6.65 -31.43 8.19
N LEU A 78 6.37 -30.33 7.48
CA LEU A 78 6.67 -28.98 7.96
C LEU A 78 5.78 -28.59 9.14
N LYS A 79 4.48 -28.89 9.07
CA LYS A 79 3.53 -28.63 10.17
C LYS A 79 3.88 -29.39 11.45
N GLU A 80 4.44 -30.59 11.35
CA GLU A 80 4.91 -31.34 12.54
C GLU A 80 6.18 -30.75 13.15
N LYS A 81 7.05 -30.13 12.33
CA LYS A 81 8.34 -29.57 12.77
C LYS A 81 8.24 -28.14 13.29
N VAL A 82 7.22 -27.39 12.89
CA VAL A 82 7.03 -25.99 13.30
C VAL A 82 5.78 -25.89 14.18
N GLN A 83 5.96 -25.58 15.48
CA GLN A 83 4.86 -25.44 16.45
C GLN A 83 3.97 -24.20 16.24
N SER A 84 4.39 -23.26 15.38
CA SER A 84 3.63 -22.06 15.01
C SER A 84 3.37 -22.05 13.50
N ASP A 85 2.54 -21.10 13.03
CA ASP A 85 2.09 -20.95 11.63
C ASP A 85 3.21 -20.68 10.58
N GLY A 86 4.47 -21.04 10.86
CA GLY A 86 5.55 -21.13 9.88
C GLY A 86 6.22 -19.80 9.54
N PHE A 87 5.61 -18.67 9.90
CA PHE A 87 6.11 -17.34 9.57
C PHE A 87 6.41 -16.55 10.83
N THR A 88 7.49 -16.90 11.51
CA THR A 88 8.10 -16.01 12.49
C THR A 88 9.04 -15.07 11.76
N GLN A 89 8.81 -13.77 11.89
CA GLN A 89 9.74 -12.78 11.36
C GLN A 89 11.14 -13.02 11.95
N PRO A 90 12.23 -12.79 11.20
CA PRO A 90 13.57 -12.80 11.75
C PRO A 90 13.69 -11.83 12.95
N HIS A 91 14.40 -12.25 13.99
CA HIS A 91 14.63 -11.37 15.14
C HIS A 91 15.23 -10.04 14.67
N ASN A 92 14.73 -8.93 15.20
CA ASN A 92 15.12 -7.55 14.82
C ASN A 92 14.83 -7.12 13.37
N TYR A 93 14.03 -7.85 12.59
CA TYR A 93 13.63 -7.41 11.24
C TYR A 93 13.07 -5.99 11.21
N PHE A 94 12.03 -5.70 12.00
CA PHE A 94 11.45 -4.34 12.07
C PHE A 94 12.36 -3.31 12.73
N PHE A 95 13.28 -3.74 13.59
CA PHE A 95 14.26 -2.83 14.21
C PHE A 95 15.25 -2.30 13.16
N HIS A 96 15.69 -3.14 12.22
CA HIS A 96 16.61 -2.74 11.16
C HIS A 96 15.89 -2.19 9.92
N LEU A 97 14.63 -2.57 9.68
CA LEU A 97 13.88 -2.21 8.47
C LEU A 97 13.92 -0.71 8.14
N GLN A 98 13.72 0.15 9.14
CA GLN A 98 13.75 1.60 8.92
C GLN A 98 15.13 2.08 8.42
N ASN A 99 16.20 1.57 9.04
CA ASN A 99 17.56 1.92 8.67
C ASN A 99 17.94 1.34 7.30
N ASP A 100 17.51 0.11 7.02
CA ASP A 100 17.76 -0.57 5.76
C ASP A 100 17.08 0.15 4.59
N ILE A 101 15.81 0.54 4.76
CA ILE A 101 15.06 1.33 3.78
C ILE A 101 15.75 2.69 3.56
N SER A 102 16.11 3.39 4.64
CA SER A 102 16.79 4.68 4.53
C SER A 102 18.15 4.55 3.83
N SER A 103 18.91 3.49 4.13
CA SER A 103 20.19 3.21 3.48
C SER A 103 20.00 2.91 2.00
N LYS A 104 18.99 2.12 1.64
CA LYS A 104 18.67 1.78 0.24
C LYS A 104 18.24 2.99 -0.57
N ILE A 105 17.35 3.82 -0.02
CA ILE A 105 16.95 5.08 -0.66
C ILE A 105 18.16 5.99 -0.86
N SER A 106 19.04 6.06 0.14
CA SER A 106 20.26 6.87 0.04
C SER A 106 21.21 6.33 -1.03
N GLU A 107 21.39 5.01 -1.11
CA GLU A 107 22.19 4.32 -2.13
C GLU A 107 21.67 4.60 -3.54
N ASP A 108 20.36 4.45 -3.77
CA ASP A 108 19.74 4.68 -5.09
C ASP A 108 19.83 6.16 -5.51
N ASN A 109 19.65 7.08 -4.56
CA ASN A 109 19.83 8.52 -4.79
C ASN A 109 21.30 8.88 -5.11
N LEU A 110 22.27 8.17 -4.53
CA LEU A 110 23.68 8.35 -4.85
C LEU A 110 24.00 7.79 -6.23
N LYS A 111 23.55 6.56 -6.54
CA LYS A 111 23.75 5.93 -7.85
C LYS A 111 23.17 6.71 -9.01
N SER A 112 22.04 7.41 -8.81
CA SER A 112 21.47 8.29 -9.83
C SER A 112 22.28 9.59 -10.06
N LYS A 113 23.07 10.02 -9.08
CA LYS A 113 23.89 11.25 -9.15
C LYS A 113 25.34 10.99 -9.51
N VAL A 114 25.85 9.80 -9.22
CA VAL A 114 27.23 9.39 -9.48
C VAL A 114 27.29 8.71 -10.84
N THR A 115 27.97 9.34 -11.80
CA THR A 115 28.07 8.89 -13.19
C THR A 115 29.08 7.76 -13.43
N HIS A 116 29.96 7.52 -12.46
CA HIS A 116 31.04 6.53 -12.54
C HIS A 116 31.34 5.96 -11.15
N ASP A 117 31.46 4.63 -11.05
CA ASP A 117 31.94 3.97 -9.84
C ASP A 117 33.42 4.30 -9.65
N GLY A 118 33.72 5.34 -8.89
CA GLY A 118 35.11 5.69 -8.65
C GLY A 118 35.30 6.89 -7.76
N PHE A 119 35.89 6.67 -6.59
CA PHE A 119 36.68 7.70 -5.96
C PHE A 119 37.86 7.99 -6.89
N ASP A 120 37.83 9.13 -7.59
CA ASP A 120 38.97 9.58 -8.37
C ASP A 120 40.10 9.96 -7.43
N ILE A 121 41.22 9.25 -7.56
CA ILE A 121 42.42 9.51 -6.78
C ILE A 121 43.00 10.85 -7.25
N PRO A 122 43.26 11.81 -6.35
CA PRO A 122 43.86 13.08 -6.74
C PRO A 122 45.17 12.86 -7.50
N PRO A 123 45.47 13.68 -8.53
CA PRO A 123 46.74 13.61 -9.20
C PRO A 123 47.87 13.80 -8.17
N SER A 124 48.82 12.86 -8.14
CA SER A 124 49.95 12.79 -7.21
C SER A 124 49.69 12.16 -5.83
N TYR A 125 48.50 11.63 -5.52
CA TYR A 125 48.20 10.97 -4.23
C TYR A 125 49.31 9.99 -3.78
N PHE A 126 49.72 9.08 -4.67
CA PHE A 126 50.75 8.08 -4.35
C PHE A 126 52.16 8.68 -4.23
N ASN A 127 52.46 9.74 -4.97
CA ASN A 127 53.76 10.39 -4.89
C ASN A 127 53.90 11.17 -3.57
N ASP A 128 52.85 11.90 -3.19
CA ASP A 128 52.81 12.67 -1.95
C ASP A 128 52.79 11.73 -0.74
N PHE A 129 52.04 10.63 -0.82
CA PHE A 129 52.03 9.60 0.22
C PHE A 129 53.41 8.98 0.45
N ASN A 130 54.12 8.61 -0.63
CA ASN A 130 55.49 8.08 -0.52
C ASN A 130 56.44 9.12 0.08
N THR A 131 56.31 10.39 -0.33
CA THR A 131 57.11 11.49 0.21
C THR A 131 56.83 11.70 1.70
N GLN A 132 55.57 11.62 2.10
CA GLN A 132 55.15 11.76 3.50
C GLN A 132 55.65 10.60 4.36
N ILE A 133 55.57 9.36 3.88
CA ILE A 133 56.16 8.21 4.58
C ILE A 133 57.66 8.42 4.76
N ALA A 134 58.38 8.80 3.71
CA ALA A 134 59.81 9.04 3.79
C ALA A 134 60.15 10.15 4.79
N ALA A 135 59.40 11.25 4.79
CA ALA A 135 59.55 12.35 5.74
C ALA A 135 59.33 11.88 7.19
N ASN A 136 58.26 11.13 7.45
CA ASN A 136 57.94 10.59 8.77
C ASN A 136 59.02 9.62 9.28
N ILE A 137 59.53 8.75 8.40
CA ILE A 137 60.63 7.84 8.76
C ILE A 137 61.87 8.65 9.14
N ILE A 138 62.23 9.69 8.37
CA ILE A 138 63.38 10.55 8.68
C ILE A 138 63.16 11.27 10.02
N GLU A 139 61.97 11.81 10.27
CA GLU A 139 61.62 12.46 11.52
C GLU A 139 61.76 11.52 12.72
N ASP A 140 61.22 10.30 12.62
CA ASP A 140 61.31 9.30 13.69
C ASP A 140 62.75 8.89 13.98
N ASN A 141 63.58 8.73 12.94
CA ASN A 141 65.01 8.46 13.11
C ASN A 141 65.74 9.65 13.78
N LEU A 142 65.39 10.88 13.42
CA LEU A 142 65.98 12.08 14.03
C LEU A 142 65.61 12.22 15.50
N LYS A 143 64.35 11.94 15.88
CA LYS A 143 63.89 11.96 17.28
C LYS A 143 64.61 10.94 18.16
N GLN A 144 65.09 9.83 17.62
CA GLN A 144 65.90 8.86 18.37
C GLN A 144 67.32 9.37 18.67
N ILE A 145 67.83 10.27 17.84
CA ILE A 145 69.21 10.77 17.91
C ILE A 145 69.28 12.12 18.64
N VAL A 146 68.21 12.91 18.56
CA VAL A 146 68.15 14.28 19.08
C VAL A 146 67.18 14.35 20.27
N GLU A 147 67.70 14.62 21.47
CA GLU A 147 66.89 14.69 22.71
C GLU A 147 66.00 15.95 22.82
N ARG A 148 66.30 17.01 22.07
CA ARG A 148 65.59 18.30 22.14
C ARG A 148 65.48 18.90 20.74
N ASP A 149 64.32 19.46 20.40
CA ASP A 149 63.99 19.97 19.05
C ASP A 149 64.90 21.10 18.50
N GLY A 150 65.97 21.49 19.20
CA GLY A 150 66.99 22.41 18.71
C GLY A 150 66.55 23.88 18.55
N PHE A 151 65.26 24.17 18.70
CA PHE A 151 64.73 25.52 18.67
C PHE A 151 64.85 26.17 20.04
N GLU A 152 65.87 27.01 20.20
CA GLU A 152 65.99 27.90 21.34
C GLU A 152 65.45 29.28 20.95
N VAL A 153 64.52 29.78 21.75
CA VAL A 153 63.98 31.11 21.54
C VAL A 153 65.09 32.13 21.87
N PRO A 154 65.38 33.12 20.99
CA PRO A 154 66.36 34.15 21.29
C PRO A 154 66.07 34.80 22.65
N LYS A 155 67.10 35.02 23.47
CA LYS A 155 66.97 35.50 24.86
C LYS A 155 66.07 36.73 25.00
N THR A 156 66.00 37.59 23.98
CA THR A 156 65.25 38.85 23.97
C THR A 156 63.94 38.81 23.16
N TYR A 157 63.49 37.63 22.71
CA TYR A 157 62.26 37.50 21.92
C TYR A 157 61.03 37.98 22.69
N PHE A 158 60.86 37.50 23.93
CA PHE A 158 59.71 37.86 24.77
C PHE A 158 59.77 39.32 25.21
N ASP A 159 60.97 39.87 25.43
CA ASP A 159 61.15 41.30 25.73
C ASP A 159 60.73 42.17 24.54
N ASN A 160 61.20 41.83 23.33
CA ASN A 160 60.84 42.55 22.10
C ASN A 160 59.36 42.41 21.75
N LEU A 161 58.76 41.23 21.98
CA LEU A 161 57.33 40.99 21.79
C LEU A 161 56.52 41.87 22.76
N THR A 162 56.90 41.90 24.04
CA THR A 162 56.24 42.70 25.07
C THR A 162 56.37 44.20 24.76
N ALA A 163 57.55 44.65 24.34
CA ALA A 163 57.77 46.03 23.89
C ALA A 163 56.93 46.38 22.65
N LYS A 164 56.78 45.45 21.70
CA LYS A 164 55.94 45.64 20.51
C LYS A 164 54.47 45.74 20.86
N ILE A 165 53.97 44.86 21.74
CA ILE A 165 52.57 44.85 22.20
C ILE A 165 52.24 46.12 22.96
N THR A 166 53.09 46.53 23.90
CA THR A 166 52.88 47.77 24.68
C THR A 166 52.92 49.00 23.78
N LYS A 167 53.83 49.05 22.80
CA LYS A 167 53.86 50.12 21.79
C LYS A 167 52.57 50.17 20.96
N SER A 168 52.02 49.04 20.50
CA SER A 168 50.75 49.03 19.76
C SER A 168 49.57 49.52 20.61
N ILE A 169 49.49 49.13 21.89
CA ILE A 169 48.40 49.55 22.78
C ILE A 169 48.44 51.06 23.06
N HIS A 170 49.64 51.63 23.21
CA HIS A 170 49.78 53.08 23.46
C HIS A 170 49.53 53.93 22.21
N VAL A 171 49.83 53.42 21.01
CA VAL A 171 49.56 54.11 19.75
C VAL A 171 48.05 54.27 19.53
N ASP A 172 47.25 53.25 19.86
CA ASP A 172 45.78 53.31 19.74
C ASP A 172 45.11 54.13 20.87
N SER A 173 45.79 54.37 22.00
CA SER A 173 45.22 55.15 23.11
C SER A 173 45.28 56.67 22.90
N THR A 174 46.04 57.16 21.91
CA THR A 174 46.17 58.61 21.62
C THR A 174 45.42 59.08 20.37
N LEU A 175 44.75 58.18 19.66
CA LEU A 175 43.93 58.50 18.49
C LEU A 175 42.61 57.74 18.59
N ASN A 176 41.52 58.51 18.64
CA ASN A 176 40.10 58.09 18.60
C ASN A 176 39.40 57.91 19.95
N LEU A 177 39.19 59.03 20.64
CA LEU A 177 37.93 59.21 21.37
C LEU A 177 36.80 59.25 20.30
N PRO A 178 35.87 58.28 20.24
CA PRO A 178 34.82 58.33 19.25
C PRO A 178 33.87 59.48 19.62
N LYS A 179 33.88 60.52 18.78
CA LYS A 179 32.91 61.61 18.79
C LYS A 179 31.51 60.99 18.80
N GLU A 180 30.71 61.34 19.81
CA GLU A 180 29.36 60.82 20.02
C GLU A 180 28.54 60.81 18.71
N ALA A 181 28.26 59.60 18.20
CA ALA A 181 27.41 59.42 17.04
C ALA A 181 25.95 59.52 17.52
N THR A 182 25.22 60.54 17.06
CA THR A 182 23.78 60.67 17.33
C THR A 182 23.03 59.45 16.81
N ILE A 183 22.49 58.64 17.72
CA ILE A 183 21.64 57.49 17.42
C ILE A 183 20.29 58.01 16.91
N ARG A 184 19.99 57.81 15.63
CA ARG A 184 18.64 58.05 15.07
C ARG A 184 17.91 56.73 14.92
N SER A 185 16.86 56.55 15.73
CA SER A 185 15.96 55.39 15.68
C SER A 185 15.09 55.43 14.41
N ILE A 186 15.12 54.36 13.61
CA ILE A 186 14.14 54.12 12.54
C ILE A 186 12.90 53.47 13.18
N LYS A 187 11.74 54.13 13.11
CA LYS A 187 10.47 53.53 13.52
C LYS A 187 9.94 52.66 12.38
N ASN A 188 9.59 51.40 12.69
CA ASN A 188 9.02 50.44 11.76
C ASN A 188 7.75 51.00 11.11
N LYS A 189 7.72 51.13 9.78
CA LYS A 189 6.49 51.40 9.04
C LYS A 189 5.60 50.16 9.10
N THR A 190 4.45 50.30 9.75
CA THR A 190 3.39 49.29 9.74
C THR A 190 2.95 49.02 8.29
N SER A 191 2.98 47.75 7.91
CA SER A 191 2.77 47.28 6.53
C SER A 191 1.31 47.43 6.08
N TRP A 192 0.95 48.58 5.49
CA TRP A 192 -0.36 48.80 4.84
C TRP A 192 -0.58 47.96 3.57
N SER A 193 0.41 47.17 3.14
CA SER A 193 0.29 46.24 2.02
C SER A 193 -0.81 45.20 2.23
N LYS A 194 -1.14 44.85 3.47
CA LYS A 194 -2.19 43.87 3.78
C LYS A 194 -3.59 44.35 3.38
N TYR A 195 -3.88 45.64 3.53
CA TYR A 195 -5.18 46.22 3.16
C TYR A 195 -5.29 46.52 1.67
N ALA A 196 -4.18 46.86 1.01
CA ALA A 196 -4.15 47.08 -0.43
C ALA A 196 -4.53 45.81 -1.21
N VAL A 197 -4.03 44.63 -0.81
CA VAL A 197 -4.35 43.36 -1.46
C VAL A 197 -5.85 43.03 -1.34
N ALA A 198 -6.46 43.26 -0.18
CA ALA A 198 -7.89 43.01 0.03
C ALA A 198 -8.77 43.96 -0.82
N ALA A 199 -8.44 45.24 -0.90
CA ALA A 199 -9.18 46.21 -1.72
C ALA A 199 -9.09 45.89 -3.22
N SER A 200 -7.92 45.46 -3.69
CA SER A 200 -7.73 45.02 -5.07
C SER A 200 -8.60 43.81 -5.41
N LEU A 201 -8.63 42.80 -4.55
CA LEU A 201 -9.47 41.61 -4.75
C LEU A 201 -10.95 41.98 -4.82
N VAL A 202 -11.45 42.79 -3.88
CA VAL A 202 -12.83 43.27 -3.87
C VAL A 202 -13.16 44.08 -5.13
N ALA A 203 -12.24 44.94 -5.59
CA ALA A 203 -12.42 45.71 -6.81
C ALA A 203 -12.46 44.81 -8.05
N THR A 204 -11.57 43.81 -8.16
CA THR A 204 -11.55 42.87 -9.29
C THR A 204 -12.79 41.99 -9.34
N LEU A 205 -13.26 41.50 -8.19
CA LEU A 205 -14.50 40.71 -8.09
C LEU A 205 -15.74 41.57 -8.36
N GLY A 206 -15.76 42.81 -7.87
CA GLY A 206 -16.82 43.78 -8.12
C GLY A 206 -16.96 44.12 -9.61
N ILE A 207 -15.84 44.46 -10.26
CA ILE A 207 -15.84 44.81 -11.70
C ILE A 207 -16.17 43.57 -12.55
N GLY A 208 -15.62 42.40 -12.21
CA GLY A 208 -15.90 41.15 -12.91
C GLY A 208 -17.38 40.72 -12.83
N SER A 209 -18.00 40.84 -11.66
CA SER A 209 -19.42 40.51 -11.46
C SER A 209 -20.35 41.47 -12.21
N TYR A 210 -20.03 42.77 -12.23
CA TYR A 210 -20.85 43.78 -12.91
C TYR A 210 -20.82 43.60 -14.45
N PHE A 211 -19.66 43.28 -15.02
CA PHE A 211 -19.53 43.01 -16.45
C PHE A 211 -20.16 41.66 -16.87
N GLY A 212 -20.08 40.64 -16.00
CA GLY A 212 -20.71 39.33 -16.23
C GLY A 212 -22.25 39.36 -16.22
N ILE A 213 -22.85 40.25 -15.45
CA ILE A 213 -24.32 40.37 -15.36
C ILE A 213 -24.93 41.10 -16.56
N GLN A 214 -24.20 42.03 -17.20
CA GLN A 214 -24.69 42.73 -18.40
C GLN A 214 -24.60 41.87 -19.67
N ASN A 215 -23.69 40.90 -19.74
CA ASN A 215 -23.51 40.07 -20.92
C ASN A 215 -24.28 38.74 -20.80
N LYS A 216 -25.62 38.80 -20.69
CA LYS A 216 -26.47 37.60 -20.83
C LYS A 216 -26.63 37.24 -22.31
N ASN A 217 -25.61 36.60 -22.87
CA ASN A 217 -25.75 35.69 -24.00
C ASN A 217 -24.94 34.41 -23.69
N SER A 218 -25.69 33.35 -23.36
CA SER A 218 -25.32 31.94 -23.42
C SER A 218 -23.85 31.57 -23.21
N LEU A 219 -23.47 31.26 -21.96
CA LEU A 219 -22.58 30.14 -21.68
C LEU A 219 -23.10 29.42 -20.43
N GLN A 220 -23.84 28.37 -20.73
CA GLN A 220 -24.08 27.26 -19.84
C GLN A 220 -22.75 26.52 -19.68
N ASP A 221 -21.95 26.90 -18.69
CA ASP A 221 -20.95 25.98 -18.11
C ASP A 221 -21.30 25.82 -16.65
N GLN A 222 -22.12 24.80 -16.40
CA GLN A 222 -22.06 24.11 -15.13
C GLN A 222 -20.67 23.50 -15.05
N ASN A 223 -19.74 24.18 -14.37
CA ASN A 223 -18.52 23.54 -13.93
C ASN A 223 -18.92 22.44 -12.95
N ASN A 224 -18.99 21.22 -13.49
CA ASN A 224 -19.16 19.97 -12.79
C ASN A 224 -18.13 19.87 -11.66
N LEU A 225 -18.53 20.23 -10.45
CA LEU A 225 -17.87 19.82 -9.20
C LEU A 225 -17.98 18.29 -8.98
N THR A 226 -18.67 17.57 -9.88
CA THR A 226 -18.87 16.12 -9.86
C THR A 226 -17.72 15.34 -10.52
N HIS A 227 -16.74 16.03 -11.11
CA HIS A 227 -15.64 15.39 -11.86
C HIS A 227 -14.25 15.92 -11.47
N VAL A 228 -14.04 16.23 -10.19
CA VAL A 228 -12.66 16.30 -9.68
C VAL A 228 -12.18 14.87 -9.50
N SER A 229 -11.10 14.50 -10.18
CA SER A 229 -10.49 13.17 -10.04
C SER A 229 -9.97 13.00 -8.62
N ASP A 230 -10.17 11.83 -8.01
CA ASP A 230 -9.61 11.51 -6.69
C ASP A 230 -8.10 11.81 -6.63
N GLN A 231 -7.38 11.67 -7.75
CA GLN A 231 -5.95 11.98 -7.83
C GLN A 231 -5.64 13.48 -7.79
N GLU A 232 -6.52 14.34 -8.32
CA GLU A 232 -6.36 15.80 -8.23
C GLU A 232 -6.67 16.30 -6.82
N ILE A 233 -7.66 15.69 -6.16
CA ILE A 233 -7.97 15.95 -4.74
C ILE A 233 -6.78 15.53 -3.87
N ILE A 234 -6.22 14.34 -4.10
CA ILE A 234 -5.06 13.83 -3.38
C ILE A 234 -3.83 14.73 -3.60
N ASN A 235 -3.55 15.14 -4.84
CA ASN A 235 -2.41 16.02 -5.13
C ASN A 235 -2.57 17.40 -4.49
N TYR A 236 -3.79 17.97 -4.51
CA TYR A 236 -4.07 19.23 -3.84
C TYR A 236 -3.89 19.12 -2.32
N LEU A 237 -4.41 18.06 -1.70
CA LEU A 237 -4.27 17.80 -0.26
C LEU A 237 -2.81 17.51 0.14
N ALA A 238 -2.04 16.80 -0.69
CA ALA A 238 -0.62 16.58 -0.44
C ALA A 238 0.22 17.86 -0.58
N GLN A 239 -0.21 18.78 -1.45
CA GLN A 239 0.47 20.05 -1.68
C GLN A 239 0.09 21.14 -0.68
N THR A 240 -1.11 21.07 -0.08
CA THR A 240 -1.65 22.09 0.83
C THR A 240 -1.81 21.62 2.28
N GLY A 241 -1.75 20.31 2.54
CA GLY A 241 -1.96 19.73 3.86
C GLY A 241 -0.74 19.87 4.76
N ASN A 242 -0.94 20.49 5.92
CA ASN A 242 0.00 20.36 7.03
C ASN A 242 0.02 18.91 7.52
N SER A 243 1.18 18.41 7.91
CA SER A 243 1.40 17.03 8.39
C SER A 243 0.46 16.60 9.52
N ASP A 244 -0.05 17.56 10.31
CA ASP A 244 -0.93 17.31 11.44
C ASP A 244 -2.38 16.99 11.01
N ASP A 245 -2.86 17.56 9.91
CA ASP A 245 -4.23 17.35 9.42
C ASP A 245 -4.38 15.95 8.79
N LEU A 246 -3.34 15.45 8.13
CA LEU A 246 -3.29 14.11 7.55
C LEU A 246 -3.37 13.02 8.63
N LEU A 247 -2.72 13.25 9.78
CA LEU A 247 -2.74 12.35 10.94
C LEU A 247 -4.13 12.31 11.60
N TYR A 248 -4.85 13.44 11.60
CA TYR A 248 -6.21 13.52 12.09
C TYR A 248 -7.16 12.72 11.20
N VAL A 249 -7.08 12.91 9.87
CA VAL A 249 -7.92 12.18 8.90
C VAL A 249 -7.68 10.67 8.95
N ALA A 250 -6.42 10.22 9.04
CA ALA A 250 -6.10 8.80 9.14
C ALA A 250 -6.68 8.15 10.42
N LYS A 251 -6.74 8.90 11.52
CA LYS A 251 -7.30 8.41 12.80
C LYS A 251 -8.80 8.15 12.76
N TYR A 252 -9.55 8.86 11.92
CA TYR A 252 -11.00 8.66 11.77
C TYR A 252 -11.38 7.68 10.66
N ILE A 253 -10.43 7.28 9.81
CA ILE A 253 -10.65 6.32 8.74
C ILE A 253 -10.47 4.86 9.22
N ASP A 254 -9.67 4.64 10.27
CA ASP A 254 -9.32 3.29 10.75
C ASP A 254 -10.38 2.65 11.68
N ASP A 255 -11.35 3.45 12.17
CA ASP A 255 -12.51 2.94 12.90
C ASP A 255 -13.55 2.42 11.90
N ALA A 256 -13.59 1.10 11.76
CA ALA A 256 -14.45 0.30 10.88
C ALA A 256 -15.95 0.34 11.24
N ASP A 257 -16.53 1.54 11.35
CA ASP A 257 -17.98 1.78 11.50
C ASP A 257 -18.44 2.96 10.60
N ILE A 258 -17.83 3.14 9.43
CA ILE A 258 -18.36 4.04 8.37
C ILE A 258 -19.31 3.25 7.45
N ASP A 259 -20.35 2.66 8.04
CA ASP A 259 -21.57 2.26 7.33
C ASP A 259 -22.80 3.09 7.81
N MET A 260 -22.56 4.14 8.62
CA MET A 260 -23.62 5.03 9.12
C MET A 260 -23.53 6.49 8.66
N LEU A 261 -22.55 6.87 7.83
CA LEU A 261 -22.47 8.21 7.25
C LEU A 261 -22.55 8.16 5.73
N GLY A 262 -23.67 7.58 5.27
CA GLY A 262 -24.22 7.94 3.98
C GLY A 262 -24.34 9.47 3.90
N THR A 263 -23.83 10.01 2.80
CA THR A 263 -23.77 11.42 2.38
C THR A 263 -25.16 12.03 2.14
N ASN A 264 -26.11 11.83 3.07
CA ASN A 264 -27.47 12.37 3.02
C ASN A 264 -28.09 12.64 4.41
N GLY A 265 -27.28 12.75 5.45
CA GLY A 265 -27.74 13.28 6.73
C GLY A 265 -27.87 14.80 6.66
N VAL A 266 -29.09 15.30 6.47
CA VAL A 266 -29.43 16.74 6.52
C VAL A 266 -28.96 17.31 7.86
N ILE A 267 -27.81 17.98 7.86
CA ILE A 267 -27.39 18.84 8.98
C ILE A 267 -28.46 19.92 9.08
N LYS A 268 -29.13 20.01 10.23
CA LYS A 268 -30.23 20.98 10.40
C LYS A 268 -29.63 22.37 10.44
N ASN A 269 -30.26 23.32 9.76
CA ASN A 269 -29.80 24.71 9.73
C ASN A 269 -29.63 25.32 11.13
N GLU A 270 -30.37 24.82 12.11
CA GLU A 270 -30.31 25.22 13.52
C GLU A 270 -28.95 24.85 14.18
N ASP A 271 -28.38 23.71 13.82
CA ASP A 271 -27.06 23.27 14.31
C ASP A 271 -25.93 24.14 13.72
N ILE A 272 -26.12 24.63 12.49
CA ILE A 272 -25.19 25.54 11.80
C ILE A 272 -25.28 26.95 12.39
N GLU A 273 -26.48 27.40 12.74
CA GLU A 273 -26.71 28.71 13.34
C GLU A 273 -26.12 28.81 14.75
N ASP A 274 -26.29 27.76 15.58
CA ASP A 274 -25.70 27.69 16.91
C ASP A 274 -24.16 27.68 16.86
N TYR A 275 -23.58 26.95 15.90
CA TYR A 275 -22.13 26.93 15.71
C TYR A 275 -21.56 28.29 15.29
N LEU A 276 -22.23 28.97 14.35
CA LEU A 276 -21.83 30.30 13.90
C LEU A 276 -21.96 31.33 15.01
N LYS A 277 -22.98 31.23 15.85
CA LYS A 277 -23.17 32.11 17.02
C LYS A 277 -22.12 31.92 18.10
N TYR A 278 -21.53 30.73 18.19
CA TYR A 278 -20.48 30.45 19.18
C TYR A 278 -19.07 30.81 18.68
N THR A 279 -18.89 30.97 17.37
CA THR A 279 -17.58 31.17 16.73
C THR A 279 -17.32 32.60 16.22
N LEU A 280 -18.36 33.44 16.12
CA LEU A 280 -18.30 34.89 15.82
C LEU A 280 -18.56 35.73 17.07
#